data_AF-A0A101IPB0-F1
#
_entry.id   AF-A0A101IPB0-F1
#
_cell.length_a   1.000
_cell.length_b   1.000
_cell.length_c   1.000
_cell.angle_alpha   90.00
_cell.angle_beta   90.00
_cell.angle_gamma   90.00
#
_symmetry.space_group_name_H-M   'P 1'
#
loop_
_entity.id
_entity.type
_entity.pdbx_description
1 polymer ?
#
loop_
_entity_poly.entity_id
_entity_poly.type
_entity_poly.pdbx_seq_one_letter_code
_entity_poly.pdbx_strand_id
1 'polypeptide(L)' 'MKKKNLQTEDLPKLLKEKRESIKELRFKSVAGGLKNTKELRENKKDIARILTILNKK' A
#
# COMPACT_ATOMS: atom_id res chain seq x y z
N MET A 1 -0.09 18.15 -5.93
CA MET A 1 -0.30 17.09 -6.94
C MET A 1 1.05 16.63 -7.48
N LYS A 2 1.64 15.53 -7.00
CA LYS A 2 2.88 14.96 -7.59
C LYS A 2 2.84 13.44 -7.59
N LYS A 3 2.04 12.82 -8.46
CA LYS A 3 2.19 11.40 -8.85
C LYS A 3 1.55 11.19 -10.22
N LYS A 4 2.12 11.78 -11.28
CA LYS A 4 1.63 11.55 -12.66
C LYS A 4 2.56 10.70 -13.52
N ASN A 5 3.84 10.52 -13.15
CA ASN A 5 4.80 9.78 -13.96
C ASN A 5 5.65 8.81 -13.10
N LEU A 6 5.04 7.93 -12.29
CA LEU A 6 5.79 6.72 -11.92
C LEU A 6 5.74 5.83 -13.15
N GLN A 7 6.87 5.73 -13.85
CA GLN A 7 7.06 4.74 -14.90
C GLN A 7 6.55 3.39 -14.37
N THR A 8 5.86 2.64 -15.20
CA THR A 8 5.19 1.39 -14.81
C THR A 8 6.11 0.36 -14.12
N GLU A 9 7.43 0.56 -14.21
CA GLU A 9 8.49 -0.21 -13.56
C GLU A 9 8.61 0.05 -12.04
N ASP A 10 8.12 1.19 -11.54
CA ASP A 10 8.16 1.52 -10.10
C ASP A 10 6.90 1.08 -9.34
N LEU A 11 5.83 0.70 -10.05
CA LEU A 11 4.60 0.17 -9.43
C LEU A 11 4.84 -1.13 -8.65
N PRO A 12 5.61 -2.11 -9.17
CA PRO A 12 5.98 -3.31 -8.42
C PRO A 12 6.76 -3.01 -7.12
N LYS A 13 7.67 -2.04 -7.15
CA LYS A 13 8.43 -1.61 -5.97
C LYS A 13 7.50 -0.98 -4.93
N LEU A 14 6.66 -0.04 -5.37
CA LEU A 14 5.66 0.60 -4.50
C LEU A 14 4.66 -0.41 -3.91
N LEU A 15 4.29 -1.43 -4.69
CA LEU A 15 3.44 -2.54 -4.23
C LEU A 15 4.13 -3.33 -3.12
N LYS A 16 5.43 -3.60 -3.25
CA LYS A 16 6.22 -4.32 -2.23
C LYS A 16 6.31 -3.52 -0.93
N GLU A 17 6.67 -2.24 -1.02
CA GLU A 17 6.72 -1.33 0.13
C GLU A 17 5.37 -1.27 0.87
N LYS A 18 4.27 -1.12 0.13
CA LYS A 18 2.92 -1.07 0.73
C LYS A 18 2.53 -2.39 1.41
N ARG A 19 2.95 -3.53 0.87
CA ARG A 19 2.74 -4.84 1.51
C ARG A 19 3.55 -4.98 2.80
N GLU A 20 4.79 -4.51 2.82
CA GLU A 20 5.63 -4.48 4.02
C GLU A 20 5.02 -3.56 5.09
N SER A 21 4.56 -2.36 4.74
CA SER A 21 3.86 -1.47 5.67
C SER A 21 2.60 -2.12 6.26
N ILE A 22 1.83 -2.87 5.47
CA ILE A 22 0.67 -3.62 6.01
C ILE A 22 1.10 -4.69 7.00
N LYS A 23 2.24 -5.35 6.77
CA LYS A 23 2.77 -6.38 7.68
C LYS A 23 3.12 -5.76 9.02
N GLU A 24 3.83 -4.63 9.02
CA GLU A 24 4.15 -3.88 10.23
C GLU A 24 2.90 -3.37 10.96
N LEU A 25 1.95 -2.81 10.22
CA LEU A 25 0.68 -2.35 10.78
C LEU A 25 -0.12 -3.53 11.35
N ARG A 26 -0.11 -4.71 10.74
CA ARG A 26 -0.72 -5.91 11.34
C ARG A 26 -0.03 -6.31 12.64
N PHE A 27 1.31 -6.31 12.68
CA PHE A 27 2.04 -6.59 13.92
C PHE A 27 1.69 -5.59 15.03
N LYS A 28 1.69 -4.29 14.73
CA LYS A 28 1.27 -3.24 15.67
C LYS A 28 -0.19 -3.39 16.10
N SER A 29 -1.06 -3.88 15.20
CA SER A 29 -2.47 -4.16 15.50
C SER A 29 -2.65 -5.31 16.47
N VAL A 30 -1.91 -6.40 16.30
CA VAL A 30 -1.95 -7.56 17.20
C VAL A 30 -1.36 -7.20 18.57
N ALA A 31 -0.31 -6.38 18.59
CA ALA A 31 0.30 -5.87 19.82
C ALA A 31 -0.59 -4.87 20.60
N GLY A 32 -1.82 -4.56 20.13
CA GLY A 32 -2.75 -3.65 20.80
C GLY A 32 -2.40 -2.16 20.72
N GLY A 33 -1.29 -1.80 20.07
CA GLY A 33 -0.78 -0.43 19.96
C GLY A 33 -1.26 0.35 18.74
N LEU A 34 -2.15 -0.22 17.92
CA LEU A 34 -2.55 0.41 16.66
C LEU A 34 -3.63 1.46 16.87
N LYS A 35 -3.18 2.70 17.09
CA LYS A 35 -4.06 3.88 17.19
C LYS A 35 -4.77 4.21 15.87
N ASN A 36 -4.21 3.81 14.73
CA ASN A 36 -4.64 4.29 13.41
C ASN A 36 -5.03 3.15 12.45
N THR A 37 -6.19 2.53 12.71
CA THR A 37 -6.78 1.49 11.85
C THR A 37 -7.11 1.99 10.43
N LYS A 38 -7.30 3.30 10.27
CA LYS A 38 -7.58 3.96 8.99
C LYS A 38 -6.43 3.79 8.00
N GLU A 39 -5.19 3.86 8.47
CA GLU A 39 -3.99 3.74 7.66
C GLU A 39 -3.87 2.33 7.03
N LEU A 40 -4.26 1.29 7.76
CA LEU A 40 -4.34 -0.08 7.23
C LEU A 40 -5.32 -0.17 6.06
N ARG A 41 -6.48 0.48 6.17
CA ARG A 41 -7.51 0.50 5.12
C ARG A 41 -7.05 1.30 3.90
N GLU A 42 -6.36 2.42 4.10
CA GLU A 42 -5.81 3.24 3.01
C GLU A 42 -4.72 2.49 2.25
N ASN A 43 -3.77 1.87 2.95
CA ASN A 43 -2.73 1.05 2.32
C ASN A 43 -3.30 -0.12 1.52
N LYS A 44 -4.37 -0.78 2.01
CA LYS A 44 -5.09 -1.82 1.24
C LYS A 44 -5.71 -1.27 -0.05
N LYS A 45 -6.33 -0.08 0.00
CA LYS A 45 -6.92 0.56 -1.19
C LYS A 45 -5.86 0.97 -2.20
N ASP A 46 -4.71 1.47 -1.73
CA ASP A 46 -3.60 1.83 -2.62
C ASP A 46 -3.05 0.61 -3.35
N ILE A 47 -2.87 -0.52 -2.66
CA ILE A 47 -2.49 -1.79 -3.29
C ILE A 47 -3.50 -2.20 -4.37
N ALA A 48 -4.80 -2.14 -4.06
CA ALA A 48 -5.85 -2.49 -5.02
C ALA A 48 -5.80 -1.59 -6.27
N ARG A 49 -5.56 -0.28 -6.11
CA ARG A 49 -5.40 0.66 -7.24
C ARG A 49 -4.16 0.33 -8.08
N ILE A 50 -3.03 0.06 -7.43
CA ILE A 50 -1.79 -0.32 -8.13
C ILE A 50 -1.99 -1.60 -8.95
N LEU A 51 -2.58 -2.63 -8.34
CA LEU A 51 -2.90 -3.88 -9.04
C LEU A 51 -3.88 -3.66 -10.20
N THR A 52 -4.87 -2.78 -10.04
CA THR A 52 -5.81 -2.43 -11.11
C THR A 52 -5.10 -1.76 -12.29
N ILE A 53 -4.15 -0.86 -12.03
CA ILE A 53 -3.36 -0.18 -13.07
C ILE A 53 -2.45 -1.19 -13.78
N LEU A 54 -1.81 -2.09 -13.04
CA LEU A 54 -0.98 -3.15 -13.60
C LEU A 54 -1.78 -4.12 -14.48
N ASN A 55 -3.03 -4.42 -14.11
CA ASN A 55 -3.90 -5.34 -14.86
C ASN A 55 -4.61 -4.69 -16.06
N LYS A 56 -4.70 -3.35 -16.11
CA LYS A 56 -5.28 -2.61 -17.25
C LYS A 56 -4.28 -2.35 -18.38
N LYS A 57 -3.03 -2.75 -18.18
CA LYS A 57 -1.94 -2.61 -19.16
C LYS A 57 -1.91 -3.82 -20.07
#